data_AF-A0A284QYN1-F1
#
_entry.id   AF-A0A284QYN1-F1
#
_cell.length_a   1.000
_cell.length_b   1.000
_cell.length_c   1.000
_cell.angle_alpha   90.00
_cell.angle_beta   90.00
_cell.angle_gamma   90.00
#
_symmetry.space_group_name_H-M   'P 1'
#
loop_
_entity.id
_entity.type
_entity.pdbx_description
1 polymer ?
#
loop_
_entity_poly.entity_id
_entity_poly.type
_entity_poly.pdbx_seq_one_letter_code
_entity_poly.pdbx_strand_id
1 'polypeptide(L)'
;MSRPADSSTVIDTPERKQHPVFWFPDGLTILSLEDYLFRVHTTVLCRHSTYFSCIFENSSTVGKQNHSNLDGCTFLDLDPRQISVVDLVSLLEHLYHDVPLLSSTDFSRIGSLLRITSKEQLDFPTFHNLARHKLTTLFPEGPVPYFHCDYSGEALALATSIHKLFKRLFYTVVTTAQFHEAKDGDAHPDDLIKITISTENGRRCEELMADLINHFTPILFTPPATSHMDCTDVFADKWMPLVIQPALEDDGVYKPLESLERIKLIDWGKEGLCASCVEDKKAEWTEEQETVWNLIDGWLGLDRKT
;
A
#
# COMPACT_ATOMS: atom_id res chain seq x y z
N MET A 1 54.29 -41.06 -25.22
CA MET A 1 54.04 -39.61 -25.41
C MET A 1 52.65 -39.45 -25.96
N SER A 2 51.72 -38.87 -25.18
CA SER A 2 50.67 -37.95 -25.63
C SER A 2 49.74 -37.60 -24.46
N ARG A 3 49.63 -36.28 -24.27
CA ARG A 3 48.95 -35.45 -23.24
C ARG A 3 47.63 -35.97 -22.63
N PRO A 4 47.34 -35.63 -21.35
CA PRO A 4 45.97 -35.59 -20.87
C PRO A 4 45.23 -34.35 -21.42
N ALA A 5 43.96 -34.52 -21.74
CA ALA A 5 43.05 -33.45 -22.12
C ALA A 5 42.66 -32.65 -20.86
N ASP A 6 42.97 -31.36 -20.88
CA ASP A 6 42.59 -30.39 -19.87
C ASP A 6 41.16 -29.92 -20.21
N SER A 7 40.16 -30.48 -19.52
CA SER A 7 38.76 -30.07 -19.66
C SER A 7 38.45 -28.99 -18.62
N SER A 8 38.88 -27.77 -18.91
CA SER A 8 38.41 -26.59 -18.19
C SER A 8 36.97 -26.28 -18.63
N THR A 9 35.99 -26.72 -17.85
CA THR A 9 34.59 -26.29 -17.96
C THR A 9 34.49 -24.81 -17.54
N VAL A 10 34.46 -23.93 -18.53
CA VAL A 10 34.05 -22.53 -18.39
C VAL A 10 32.56 -22.53 -18.07
N ILE A 11 32.20 -22.03 -16.89
CA ILE A 11 30.80 -21.77 -16.52
C ILE A 11 30.37 -20.54 -17.32
N ASP A 12 29.58 -20.77 -18.36
CA ASP A 12 29.03 -19.74 -19.24
C ASP A 12 28.09 -18.85 -18.41
N THR A 13 28.52 -17.63 -18.11
CA THR A 13 27.70 -16.64 -17.40
C THR A 13 26.90 -15.91 -18.48
N PRO A 14 25.56 -15.83 -18.41
CA PRO A 14 24.78 -15.21 -19.48
C PRO A 14 25.25 -13.77 -19.74
N GLU A 15 25.52 -13.44 -21.01
CA GLU A 15 25.91 -12.08 -21.42
C GLU A 15 24.78 -11.09 -21.10
N ARG A 16 25.00 -10.26 -20.07
CA ARG A 16 24.09 -9.16 -19.70
C ARG A 16 24.09 -8.09 -20.81
N LYS A 17 22.92 -7.54 -21.11
CA LYS A 17 22.67 -6.59 -22.21
C LYS A 17 22.71 -5.15 -21.73
N GLN A 18 23.16 -4.24 -22.58
CA GLN A 18 23.09 -2.79 -22.29
C GLN A 18 21.64 -2.32 -22.31
N HIS A 19 21.21 -1.56 -21.30
CA HIS A 19 19.87 -1.00 -21.28
C HIS A 19 19.69 0.06 -22.37
N PRO A 20 18.64 0.00 -23.21
CA PRO A 20 18.54 0.83 -24.41
C PRO A 20 18.43 2.34 -24.13
N VAL A 21 17.92 2.73 -22.96
CA VAL A 21 17.70 4.14 -22.58
C VAL A 21 18.77 4.66 -21.64
N PHE A 22 19.30 3.80 -20.76
CA PHE A 22 20.16 4.21 -19.64
C PHE A 22 21.57 3.69 -19.86
N TRP A 23 22.15 4.15 -20.97
CA TRP A 23 23.52 3.83 -21.37
C TRP A 23 24.22 5.10 -21.82
N PHE A 24 24.72 5.87 -20.85
CA PHE A 24 25.37 7.16 -21.10
C PHE A 24 26.85 6.95 -21.45
N PRO A 25 27.33 7.35 -22.65
CA PRO A 25 28.72 7.13 -23.08
C PRO A 25 29.77 7.80 -22.17
N ASP A 26 29.39 8.89 -21.52
CA ASP A 26 30.16 9.67 -20.55
C ASP A 26 29.98 9.20 -19.10
N GLY A 27 29.11 8.22 -18.86
CA GLY A 27 28.93 7.59 -17.55
C GLY A 27 30.18 6.84 -17.10
N LEU A 28 30.49 6.93 -15.80
CA LEU A 28 31.64 6.28 -15.16
C LEU A 28 31.22 5.17 -14.18
N THR A 29 29.92 4.94 -14.02
CA THR A 29 29.38 3.86 -13.17
C THR A 29 28.56 2.92 -14.03
N ILE A 30 28.81 1.61 -13.90
CA ILE A 30 28.00 0.55 -14.49
C ILE A 30 27.26 -0.14 -13.36
N LEU A 31 25.94 0.00 -13.32
CA LEU A 31 25.06 -0.78 -12.46
C LEU A 31 24.64 -2.03 -13.24
N SER A 32 24.72 -3.17 -12.59
CA SER A 32 24.34 -4.46 -13.15
C SER A 32 23.18 -5.03 -12.36
N LEU A 33 22.11 -5.41 -13.04
CA LEU A 33 20.91 -5.95 -12.42
C LEU A 33 20.21 -6.90 -13.38
N GLU A 34 19.95 -8.13 -12.93
CA GLU A 34 19.37 -9.21 -13.76
C GLU A 34 20.14 -9.35 -15.08
N ASP A 35 19.43 -9.20 -16.21
CA ASP A 35 19.96 -9.31 -17.57
C ASP A 35 20.45 -7.98 -18.14
N TYR A 36 20.43 -6.90 -17.35
CA TYR A 36 20.69 -5.53 -17.83
C TYR A 36 21.92 -4.89 -17.17
N LEU A 37 22.62 -4.10 -17.99
CA LEU A 37 23.68 -3.19 -17.58
C LEU A 37 23.23 -1.75 -17.85
N PHE A 38 23.37 -0.90 -16.84
CA PHE A 38 23.02 0.52 -16.87
C PHE A 38 24.30 1.33 -16.70
N ARG A 39 24.62 2.18 -17.67
CA ARG A 39 25.80 3.06 -17.58
C ARG A 39 25.36 4.47 -17.24
N VAL A 40 25.75 4.95 -16.07
CA VAL A 40 25.22 6.16 -15.42
C VAL A 40 26.31 7.03 -14.80
N HIS A 41 25.95 8.25 -14.42
CA HIS A 41 26.83 9.24 -13.82
C HIS A 41 26.92 9.07 -12.31
N THR A 42 28.14 8.86 -11.81
CA THR A 42 28.43 8.75 -10.37
C THR A 42 27.97 9.98 -9.59
N THR A 43 28.21 11.17 -10.14
CA THR A 43 27.86 12.44 -9.51
C THR A 43 26.34 12.61 -9.29
N VAL A 44 25.53 12.13 -10.25
CA VAL A 44 24.06 12.17 -10.17
C VAL A 44 23.55 11.24 -9.07
N LEU A 45 24.11 10.03 -8.97
CA LEU A 45 23.76 9.07 -7.92
C LEU A 45 24.14 9.60 -6.53
N CYS A 46 25.41 9.99 -6.33
CA CYS A 46 25.90 10.47 -5.03
C CYS A 46 25.17 11.71 -4.52
N ARG A 47 24.76 12.61 -5.43
CA ARG A 47 24.09 13.85 -5.06
C ARG A 47 22.83 13.62 -4.22
N HIS A 48 22.12 12.52 -4.47
CA HIS A 48 20.84 12.23 -3.84
C HIS A 48 20.82 10.94 -3.01
N SER A 49 21.84 10.08 -3.14
CA SER A 49 21.95 8.82 -2.41
C SER A 49 23.13 8.79 -1.46
N THR A 50 22.81 8.54 -0.19
CA THR A 50 23.78 8.25 0.88
C THR A 50 24.43 6.89 0.68
N TYR A 51 23.69 5.88 0.19
CA TYR A 51 24.23 4.56 -0.15
C TYR A 51 25.37 4.67 -1.17
N PHE A 52 25.11 5.33 -2.30
CA PHE A 52 26.12 5.48 -3.35
C PHE A 52 27.29 6.35 -2.87
N SER A 53 27.02 7.48 -2.19
CA SER A 53 28.07 8.33 -1.63
C SER A 53 29.04 7.54 -0.73
N CYS A 54 28.51 6.74 0.20
CA CYS A 54 29.30 5.88 1.09
C CYS A 54 30.13 4.85 0.30
N ILE A 55 29.54 4.17 -0.68
CA ILE A 55 30.25 3.16 -1.49
C ILE A 55 31.42 3.78 -2.25
N PHE A 56 31.19 4.92 -2.90
CA PHE A 56 32.23 5.55 -3.72
C PHE A 56 33.34 6.19 -2.87
N GLU A 57 33.03 6.75 -1.70
CA GLU A 57 34.03 7.22 -0.74
C GLU A 57 34.91 6.08 -0.19
N ASN A 58 34.31 4.94 0.14
CA ASN A 58 35.03 3.77 0.64
C ASN A 58 35.90 3.11 -0.43
N SER A 59 35.44 3.09 -1.68
CA SER A 59 36.23 2.59 -2.81
C SER A 59 37.49 3.44 -3.10
N SER A 60 37.49 4.70 -2.67
CA SER A 60 38.62 5.62 -2.81
C SER A 60 39.67 5.46 -1.70
N THR A 61 39.32 4.82 -0.57
CA THR A 61 40.17 4.72 0.63
C THR A 61 40.75 3.32 0.88
N VAL A 62 40.11 2.26 0.37
CA VAL A 62 40.57 0.87 0.51
C VAL A 62 40.94 0.31 -0.86
N GLY A 63 42.22 0.04 -1.06
CA GLY A 63 42.73 -0.54 -2.31
C GLY A 63 41.96 -1.79 -2.72
N LYS A 64 41.22 -1.69 -3.83
CA LYS A 64 40.72 -2.75 -4.71
C LYS A 64 40.36 -4.07 -4.00
N GLN A 65 39.18 -4.15 -3.40
CA GLN A 65 38.48 -5.44 -3.34
C GLN A 65 37.01 -5.26 -3.73
N ASN A 66 36.62 -6.03 -4.76
CA ASN A 66 35.29 -6.24 -5.35
C ASN A 66 34.79 -5.36 -6.52
N HIS A 67 35.57 -4.37 -7.00
CA HIS A 67 35.22 -3.64 -8.25
C HIS A 67 36.11 -4.10 -9.40
N SER A 68 35.54 -4.85 -10.35
CA SER A 68 36.18 -5.09 -11.64
C SER A 68 36.19 -3.78 -12.45
N ASN A 69 37.37 -3.19 -12.63
CA ASN A 69 37.57 -2.09 -13.58
C ASN A 69 37.43 -2.65 -15.00
N LEU A 70 36.22 -2.67 -15.54
CA LEU A 70 35.99 -2.68 -16.98
C LEU A 70 36.11 -1.23 -17.45
N ASP A 71 37.10 -0.93 -18.29
CA ASP A 71 37.29 0.37 -18.97
C ASP A 71 37.37 1.62 -18.06
N GLY A 72 37.84 1.47 -16.82
CA GLY A 72 37.94 2.59 -15.87
C GLY A 72 36.59 3.05 -15.29
N CYS A 73 35.52 2.29 -15.52
CA CYS A 73 34.23 2.48 -14.88
C CYS A 73 34.14 1.69 -13.58
N THR A 74 33.45 2.25 -12.58
CA THR A 74 33.11 1.52 -11.36
C THR A 74 31.93 0.61 -11.63
N PHE A 75 32.12 -0.70 -11.49
CA PHE A 75 31.08 -1.71 -11.64
C PHE A 75 30.43 -2.02 -10.28
N LEU A 76 29.09 -2.00 -10.23
CA LEU A 76 28.27 -2.33 -9.07
C LEU A 76 27.20 -3.35 -9.47
N ASP A 77 27.24 -4.54 -8.87
CA ASP A 77 26.21 -5.58 -9.05
C ASP A 77 25.13 -5.38 -7.98
N LEU A 78 23.91 -5.09 -8.40
CA LEU A 78 22.75 -4.90 -7.54
C LEU A 78 22.08 -6.26 -7.31
N ASP A 79 21.60 -6.51 -6.08
CA ASP A 79 20.95 -7.77 -5.72
C ASP A 79 19.54 -7.85 -6.33
N PRO A 80 19.30 -8.77 -7.30
CA PRO A 80 17.99 -8.92 -7.94
C PRO A 80 16.92 -9.49 -7.01
N ARG A 81 17.29 -9.96 -5.81
CA ARG A 81 16.32 -10.37 -4.79
C ARG A 81 15.71 -9.18 -4.04
N GLN A 82 16.35 -8.01 -4.13
CA GLN A 82 15.95 -6.81 -3.39
C GLN A 82 15.45 -5.72 -4.34
N ILE A 83 16.07 -5.58 -5.50
CA ILE A 83 15.78 -4.50 -6.45
C ILE A 83 15.32 -5.13 -7.75
N SER A 84 14.18 -4.68 -8.27
CA SER A 84 13.71 -5.06 -9.61
C SER A 84 14.21 -4.07 -10.67
N VAL A 85 14.29 -4.54 -11.92
CA VAL A 85 14.60 -3.66 -13.06
C VAL A 85 13.58 -2.52 -13.20
N VAL A 86 12.30 -2.79 -12.93
CA VAL A 86 11.22 -1.79 -12.99
C VAL A 86 11.44 -0.67 -11.96
N ASP A 87 11.85 -1.02 -10.75
CA ASP A 87 12.11 -0.03 -9.70
C ASP A 87 13.34 0.82 -10.05
N LEU A 88 14.40 0.20 -10.58
CA LEU A 88 15.61 0.90 -11.01
C LEU A 88 15.33 1.85 -12.17
N VAL A 89 14.58 1.41 -13.18
CA VAL A 89 14.16 2.26 -14.30
C VAL A 89 13.34 3.45 -13.79
N SER A 90 12.37 3.23 -12.89
CA SER A 90 11.55 4.29 -12.32
C SER A 90 12.38 5.36 -11.59
N LEU A 91 13.40 4.92 -10.84
CA LEU A 91 14.36 5.82 -10.18
C LEU A 91 15.19 6.61 -11.20
N LEU A 92 15.74 5.94 -12.21
CA LEU A 92 16.59 6.59 -13.21
C LEU A 92 15.80 7.59 -14.06
N GLU A 93 14.56 7.29 -14.42
CA GLU A 93 13.67 8.25 -15.06
C GLU A 93 13.42 9.48 -14.18
N HIS A 94 13.20 9.29 -12.88
CA HIS A 94 13.02 10.40 -11.95
C HIS A 94 14.31 11.24 -11.80
N LEU A 95 15.48 10.61 -11.82
CA LEU A 95 16.78 11.26 -11.69
C LEU A 95 17.25 12.03 -12.93
N TYR A 96 17.05 11.47 -14.13
CA TYR A 96 17.65 11.99 -15.36
C TYR A 96 16.67 12.77 -16.23
N HIS A 97 15.39 12.44 -16.18
CA HIS A 97 14.37 13.05 -17.04
C HIS A 97 13.46 14.02 -16.28
N ASP A 98 13.80 14.35 -15.02
CA ASP A 98 13.04 15.23 -14.13
C ASP A 98 11.54 14.88 -14.09
N VAL A 99 11.18 13.60 -14.27
CA VAL A 99 9.77 13.18 -14.33
C VAL A 99 9.14 13.39 -12.96
N PRO A 100 8.25 14.39 -12.79
CA PRO A 100 7.75 14.75 -11.49
C PRO A 100 6.70 13.75 -11.01
N LEU A 101 6.62 13.58 -9.69
CA LEU A 101 5.49 12.88 -9.06
C LEU A 101 4.30 13.82 -8.99
N LEU A 102 3.47 13.78 -10.03
CA LEU A 102 2.26 14.60 -10.19
C LEU A 102 1.05 13.96 -9.51
N SER A 103 -0.07 14.69 -9.45
CA SER A 103 -1.35 14.16 -8.97
C SER A 103 -1.84 12.96 -9.77
N SER A 104 -1.53 12.90 -11.07
CA SER A 104 -1.91 11.83 -11.99
C SER A 104 -0.90 10.68 -12.09
N THR A 105 0.11 10.63 -11.20
CA THR A 105 1.11 9.57 -11.26
C THR A 105 0.51 8.21 -10.85
N ASP A 106 0.76 7.20 -11.67
CA ASP A 106 0.33 5.83 -11.41
C ASP A 106 0.91 5.28 -10.11
N PHE A 107 0.09 4.52 -9.37
CA PHE A 107 0.48 3.91 -8.10
C PHE A 107 1.73 3.03 -8.23
N SER A 108 1.84 2.25 -9.31
CA SER A 108 3.01 1.39 -9.57
C SER A 108 4.32 2.17 -9.51
N ARG A 109 4.37 3.39 -10.09
CA ARG A 109 5.56 4.25 -10.05
C ARG A 109 5.86 4.74 -8.64
N ILE A 110 4.83 5.11 -7.88
CA ILE A 110 4.97 5.54 -6.48
C ILE A 110 5.51 4.39 -5.63
N GLY A 111 4.97 3.18 -5.80
CA GLY A 111 5.44 1.98 -5.12
C GLY A 111 6.88 1.63 -5.46
N SER A 112 7.23 1.70 -6.75
CA SER A 112 8.60 1.49 -7.22
C SER A 112 9.60 2.45 -6.59
N LEU A 113 9.28 3.75 -6.57
CA LEU A 113 10.14 4.73 -5.92
C LEU A 113 10.20 4.51 -4.42
N LEU A 114 9.08 4.23 -3.74
CA LEU A 114 9.08 3.97 -2.30
C LEU A 114 10.01 2.82 -1.90
N ARG A 115 10.00 1.72 -2.67
CA ARG A 115 10.90 0.57 -2.44
C ARG A 115 12.37 0.97 -2.64
N ILE A 116 12.72 1.39 -3.85
CA ILE A 116 14.13 1.59 -4.24
C ILE A 116 14.83 2.75 -3.52
N THR A 117 14.08 3.78 -3.15
CA THR A 117 14.62 4.94 -2.44
C THR A 117 14.71 4.73 -0.94
N SER A 118 14.20 3.62 -0.39
CA SER A 118 14.21 3.36 1.04
C SER A 118 15.63 3.26 1.60
N LYS A 119 15.75 3.48 2.90
CA LYS A 119 17.03 3.42 3.63
C LYS A 119 17.69 2.05 3.55
N GLU A 120 16.89 1.00 3.46
CA GLU A 120 17.32 -0.40 3.39
C GLU A 120 17.80 -0.79 1.98
N GLN A 121 17.50 0.02 0.96
CA GLN A 121 17.89 -0.21 -0.43
C GLN A 121 18.95 0.80 -0.88
N LEU A 122 18.63 1.68 -1.83
CA LEU A 122 19.60 2.64 -2.39
C LEU A 122 19.61 3.99 -1.66
N ASP A 123 18.85 4.13 -0.57
CA ASP A 123 18.83 5.26 0.35
C ASP A 123 18.89 6.62 -0.35
N PHE A 124 17.74 7.03 -0.92
CA PHE A 124 17.53 8.35 -1.55
C PHE A 124 16.52 9.15 -0.71
N PRO A 125 16.92 9.78 0.42
CA PRO A 125 15.98 10.28 1.42
C PRO A 125 14.98 11.32 0.89
N THR A 126 15.43 12.21 0.01
CA THR A 126 14.58 13.27 -0.55
C THR A 126 13.47 12.67 -1.43
N PHE A 127 13.82 11.72 -2.28
CA PHE A 127 12.86 11.06 -3.17
C PHE A 127 11.95 10.10 -2.41
N HIS A 128 12.49 9.42 -1.41
CA HIS A 128 11.69 8.58 -0.52
C HIS A 128 10.62 9.39 0.21
N ASN A 129 10.98 10.56 0.73
CA ASN A 129 10.01 11.47 1.37
C ASN A 129 8.98 12.03 0.38
N LEU A 130 9.38 12.32 -0.85
CA LEU A 130 8.47 12.77 -1.90
C LEU A 130 7.46 11.68 -2.27
N ALA A 131 7.93 10.45 -2.51
CA ALA A 131 7.07 9.31 -2.82
C ALA A 131 6.14 8.96 -1.65
N ARG A 132 6.63 9.06 -0.41
CA ARG A 132 5.84 8.92 0.83
C ARG A 132 4.73 9.96 0.91
N HIS A 133 5.05 11.24 0.72
CA HIS A 133 4.07 12.30 0.72
C HIS A 133 3.02 12.06 -0.37
N LYS A 134 3.46 11.70 -1.58
CA LYS A 134 2.57 11.41 -2.70
C LYS A 134 1.63 10.25 -2.38
N LEU A 135 2.13 9.15 -1.82
CA LEU A 135 1.31 8.04 -1.35
C LEU A 135 0.25 8.51 -0.35
N THR A 136 0.63 9.36 0.63
CA THR A 136 -0.34 9.91 1.61
C THR A 136 -1.47 10.70 0.94
N THR A 137 -1.17 11.46 -0.11
CA THR A 137 -2.20 12.24 -0.83
C THR A 137 -3.21 11.40 -1.62
N LEU A 138 -2.96 10.10 -1.82
CA LEU A 138 -3.90 9.21 -2.52
C LEU A 138 -5.06 8.76 -1.64
N PHE A 139 -4.96 8.94 -0.33
CA PHE A 139 -5.92 8.42 0.64
C PHE A 139 -6.65 9.56 1.35
N PRO A 140 -7.98 9.53 1.45
CA PRO A 140 -8.75 10.57 2.11
C PRO A 140 -8.62 10.47 3.64
N GLU A 141 -8.62 11.62 4.28
CA GLU A 141 -8.71 11.76 5.73
C GLU A 141 -10.16 11.60 6.22
N GLY A 142 -10.36 11.15 7.46
CA GLY A 142 -11.69 11.06 8.11
C GLY A 142 -12.52 9.81 7.75
N PRO A 143 -13.76 9.68 8.24
CA PRO A 143 -14.63 8.54 7.96
C PRO A 143 -15.31 8.63 6.59
N VAL A 144 -14.54 8.55 5.50
CA VAL A 144 -15.10 8.53 4.14
C VAL A 144 -15.63 7.11 3.80
N PRO A 145 -16.95 6.91 3.65
CA PRO A 145 -17.52 5.63 3.25
C PRO A 145 -17.27 5.37 1.76
N TYR A 146 -17.29 4.09 1.37
CA TYR A 146 -17.16 3.65 -0.03
C TYR A 146 -15.84 4.06 -0.71
N PHE A 147 -14.81 4.41 0.07
CA PHE A 147 -13.49 4.63 -0.50
C PHE A 147 -12.92 3.30 -1.00
N HIS A 148 -12.74 3.21 -2.32
CA HIS A 148 -12.18 2.04 -2.98
C HIS A 148 -10.76 2.31 -3.49
N CYS A 149 -9.90 1.30 -3.37
CA CYS A 149 -8.50 1.39 -3.75
C CYS A 149 -8.02 0.00 -4.19
N ASP A 150 -7.83 -0.17 -5.50
CA ASP A 150 -7.41 -1.42 -6.14
C ASP A 150 -6.05 -1.93 -5.62
N TYR A 151 -5.25 -1.02 -5.07
CA TYR A 151 -3.89 -1.25 -4.60
C TYR A 151 -3.77 -1.18 -3.06
N SER A 152 -4.87 -1.31 -2.32
CA SER A 152 -4.90 -1.19 -0.86
C SER A 152 -3.95 -2.17 -0.15
N GLY A 153 -3.86 -3.41 -0.63
CA GLY A 153 -2.93 -4.42 -0.10
C GLY A 153 -1.46 -4.07 -0.33
N GLU A 154 -1.08 -3.68 -1.55
CA GLU A 154 0.29 -3.23 -1.85
C GLU A 154 0.62 -1.94 -1.10
N ALA A 155 -0.32 -0.99 -1.03
CA ALA A 155 -0.15 0.23 -0.26
C ALA A 155 0.06 -0.07 1.24
N LEU A 156 -0.65 -1.04 1.82
CA LEU A 156 -0.45 -1.47 3.20
C LEU A 156 0.94 -2.11 3.39
N ALA A 157 1.40 -2.90 2.43
CA ALA A 157 2.74 -3.49 2.45
C ALA A 157 3.85 -2.44 2.33
N LEU A 158 3.62 -1.35 1.57
CA LEU A 158 4.57 -0.25 1.40
C LEU A 158 4.53 0.77 2.55
N ALA A 159 3.39 0.92 3.21
CA ALA A 159 3.18 1.92 4.24
C ALA A 159 3.80 1.57 5.61
N THR A 160 4.74 0.62 5.69
CA THR A 160 5.30 0.07 6.96
C THR A 160 5.74 1.10 7.99
N SER A 161 6.08 2.33 7.57
CA SER A 161 6.47 3.45 8.44
C SER A 161 5.60 4.70 8.32
N ILE A 162 4.41 4.59 7.71
CA ILE A 162 3.47 5.70 7.48
C ILE A 162 2.24 5.50 8.36
N HIS A 163 2.41 5.66 9.67
CA HIS A 163 1.36 5.42 10.67
C HIS A 163 0.04 6.14 10.40
N LYS A 164 0.10 7.37 9.84
CA LYS A 164 -1.09 8.14 9.47
C LYS A 164 -2.00 7.44 8.46
N LEU A 165 -1.44 6.56 7.62
CA LEU A 165 -2.20 5.79 6.64
C LEU A 165 -2.72 4.47 7.18
N PHE A 166 -2.19 3.96 8.30
CA PHE A 166 -2.56 2.65 8.82
C PHE A 166 -4.05 2.52 9.02
N LYS A 167 -4.68 3.44 9.79
CA LYS A 167 -6.12 3.41 10.02
C LYS A 167 -6.90 3.24 8.72
N ARG A 168 -6.62 4.08 7.72
CA ARG A 168 -7.29 4.04 6.42
C ARG A 168 -7.02 2.75 5.66
N LEU A 169 -5.76 2.34 5.55
CA LEU A 169 -5.36 1.17 4.77
C LEU A 169 -5.93 -0.11 5.37
N PHE A 170 -5.84 -0.28 6.70
CA PHE A 170 -6.44 -1.42 7.38
C PHE A 170 -7.96 -1.44 7.21
N TYR A 171 -8.65 -0.30 7.40
CA TYR A 171 -10.09 -0.23 7.18
C TYR A 171 -10.46 -0.62 5.74
N THR A 172 -9.81 -0.02 4.75
CA THR A 172 -10.07 -0.31 3.32
C THR A 172 -9.79 -1.76 2.98
N VAL A 173 -8.67 -2.34 3.44
CA VAL A 173 -8.38 -3.76 3.22
C VAL A 173 -9.49 -4.62 3.85
N VAL A 174 -9.88 -4.35 5.10
CA VAL A 174 -10.94 -5.10 5.80
C VAL A 174 -12.29 -5.02 5.07
N THR A 175 -12.66 -3.85 4.54
CA THR A 175 -13.99 -3.63 3.94
C THR A 175 -14.07 -3.89 2.43
N THR A 176 -12.93 -4.02 1.75
CA THR A 176 -12.88 -4.29 0.29
C THR A 176 -12.36 -5.67 -0.07
N ALA A 177 -11.50 -6.29 0.76
CA ALA A 177 -11.09 -7.65 0.51
C ALA A 177 -12.28 -8.55 0.86
N GLN A 178 -12.74 -9.34 -0.11
CA GLN A 178 -13.66 -10.43 0.17
C GLN A 178 -12.81 -11.47 0.91
N PHE A 179 -12.78 -11.41 2.25
CA PHE A 179 -12.19 -12.48 3.05
C PHE A 179 -13.09 -13.71 2.99
N HIS A 180 -13.26 -14.28 1.79
CA HIS A 180 -13.86 -15.58 1.65
C HIS A 180 -12.85 -16.61 2.15
N GLU A 181 -13.31 -17.49 3.03
CA GLU A 181 -12.60 -18.71 3.38
C GLU A 181 -12.27 -19.45 2.07
N ALA A 182 -11.00 -19.42 1.69
CA ALA A 182 -10.50 -20.23 0.59
C ALA A 182 -10.81 -21.69 0.93
N LYS A 183 -11.82 -22.25 0.26
CA LYS A 183 -11.95 -23.70 0.20
C LYS A 183 -10.74 -24.20 -0.57
N ASP A 184 -9.98 -25.10 0.06
CA ASP A 184 -8.82 -25.78 -0.53
C ASP A 184 -9.09 -26.14 -2.01
N GLY A 185 -8.35 -25.54 -2.94
CA GLY A 185 -8.21 -26.11 -4.27
C GLY A 185 -8.01 -25.16 -5.45
N ASP A 186 -8.52 -23.93 -5.43
CA ASP A 186 -8.46 -23.05 -6.60
C ASP A 186 -7.89 -21.68 -6.24
N ALA A 187 -6.74 -21.35 -6.82
CA ALA A 187 -6.10 -20.05 -6.64
C ALA A 187 -7.00 -18.96 -7.24
N HIS A 188 -7.75 -18.25 -6.40
CA HIS A 188 -8.66 -17.16 -6.79
C HIS A 188 -7.86 -15.84 -6.79
N PRO A 189 -8.28 -14.78 -7.52
CA PRO A 189 -7.66 -13.45 -7.40
C PRO A 189 -7.56 -12.90 -5.96
N ASP A 190 -8.34 -13.42 -4.99
CA ASP A 190 -8.18 -13.14 -3.56
C ASP A 190 -6.87 -13.66 -2.95
N ASP A 191 -6.27 -14.70 -3.53
CA ASP A 191 -4.96 -15.19 -3.10
C ASP A 191 -3.85 -14.17 -3.43
N LEU A 192 -4.04 -13.29 -4.41
CA LEU A 192 -3.09 -12.21 -4.72
C LEU A 192 -3.08 -11.11 -3.64
N ILE A 193 -4.22 -10.87 -2.98
CA ILE A 193 -4.30 -9.94 -1.84
C ILE A 193 -3.59 -10.54 -0.63
N LYS A 194 -3.78 -11.85 -0.37
CA LYS A 194 -3.02 -12.59 0.66
C LYS A 194 -1.52 -12.65 0.38
N ILE A 195 -1.10 -12.73 -0.89
CA ILE A 195 0.33 -12.75 -1.27
C ILE A 195 1.00 -11.39 -1.01
N THR A 196 0.25 -10.29 -1.00
CA THR A 196 0.82 -8.94 -0.89
C THR A 196 0.92 -8.44 0.56
N ILE A 197 0.04 -8.92 1.45
CA ILE A 197 -0.02 -8.46 2.84
C ILE A 197 0.79 -9.42 3.73
N SER A 198 1.70 -8.89 4.56
CA SER A 198 2.47 -9.72 5.50
C SER A 198 1.54 -10.50 6.45
N THR A 199 1.96 -11.68 6.91
CA THR A 199 1.18 -12.49 7.86
C THR A 199 0.74 -11.70 9.10
N GLU A 200 1.62 -10.82 9.60
CA GLU A 200 1.31 -9.95 10.72
C GLU A 200 0.21 -8.92 10.40
N ASN A 201 0.28 -8.28 9.24
CA ASN A 201 -0.77 -7.36 8.81
C ASN A 201 -2.08 -8.10 8.51
N GLY A 202 -2.02 -9.35 8.02
CA GLY A 202 -3.19 -10.22 7.84
C GLY A 202 -3.92 -10.47 9.17
N ARG A 203 -3.18 -10.90 10.20
CA ARG A 203 -3.70 -11.09 11.57
C ARG A 203 -4.36 -9.81 12.11
N ARG A 204 -3.72 -8.66 11.90
CA ARG A 204 -4.28 -7.35 12.32
C ARG A 204 -5.56 -6.98 11.56
N CYS A 205 -5.71 -7.37 10.30
CA CYS A 205 -6.95 -7.18 9.54
C CYS A 205 -8.08 -8.06 10.13
N GLU A 206 -7.80 -9.31 10.45
CA GLU A 206 -8.77 -10.22 11.07
C GLU A 206 -9.25 -9.70 12.43
N GLU A 207 -8.32 -9.23 13.27
CA GLU A 207 -8.65 -8.61 14.57
C GLU A 207 -9.49 -7.35 14.40
N LEU A 208 -9.10 -6.46 13.48
CA LEU A 208 -9.88 -5.25 13.20
C LEU A 208 -11.29 -5.60 12.71
N MET A 209 -11.43 -6.60 11.84
CA MET A 209 -12.75 -7.06 11.38
C MET A 209 -13.60 -7.54 12.55
N ALA A 210 -13.04 -8.33 13.46
CA ALA A 210 -13.75 -8.81 14.65
C ALA A 210 -14.20 -7.63 15.54
N ASP A 211 -13.33 -6.64 15.76
CA ASP A 211 -13.67 -5.45 16.54
C ASP A 211 -14.77 -4.60 15.88
N LEU A 212 -14.72 -4.43 14.55
CA LEU A 212 -15.76 -3.75 13.78
C LEU A 212 -17.12 -4.47 13.92
N ILE A 213 -17.13 -5.80 13.78
CA ILE A 213 -18.34 -6.61 13.95
C ILE A 213 -18.88 -6.49 15.38
N ASN A 214 -18.01 -6.61 16.39
CA ASN A 214 -18.39 -6.54 17.79
C ASN A 214 -19.02 -5.19 18.14
N HIS A 215 -18.46 -4.09 17.62
CA HIS A 215 -18.97 -2.75 17.84
C HIS A 215 -20.28 -2.49 17.08
N PHE A 216 -20.33 -2.88 15.80
CA PHE A 216 -21.43 -2.49 14.93
C PHE A 216 -22.66 -3.39 15.01
N THR A 217 -22.50 -4.66 15.39
CA THR A 217 -23.62 -5.61 15.49
C THR A 217 -24.75 -5.09 16.40
N PRO A 218 -24.50 -4.60 17.63
CA PRO A 218 -25.57 -4.05 18.46
C PRO A 218 -26.30 -2.86 17.82
N ILE A 219 -25.58 -2.02 17.07
CA ILE A 219 -26.14 -0.85 16.36
C ILE A 219 -27.00 -1.30 15.17
N LEU A 220 -26.52 -2.29 14.41
CA LEU A 220 -27.21 -2.77 13.22
C LEU A 220 -28.48 -3.57 13.56
N PHE A 221 -28.45 -4.39 14.61
CA PHE A 221 -29.57 -5.30 14.93
C PHE A 221 -30.56 -4.74 15.96
N THR A 222 -30.37 -3.50 16.41
CA THR A 222 -31.30 -2.83 17.33
C THR A 222 -31.96 -1.63 16.64
N PRO A 223 -33.27 -1.68 16.35
CA PRO A 223 -33.98 -0.52 15.82
C PRO A 223 -33.83 0.69 16.75
N PRO A 224 -33.50 1.88 16.23
CA PRO A 224 -33.27 3.05 17.07
C PRO A 224 -34.59 3.61 17.62
N ALA A 225 -34.54 4.11 18.85
CA ALA A 225 -35.63 4.89 19.43
C ALA A 225 -35.54 6.36 18.97
N THR A 226 -36.69 7.04 18.89
CA THR A 226 -36.76 8.48 18.60
C THR A 226 -37.52 9.22 19.69
N SER A 227 -37.51 10.56 19.64
CA SER A 227 -38.29 11.40 20.56
C SER A 227 -39.82 11.28 20.38
N HIS A 228 -40.29 10.70 19.27
CA HIS A 228 -41.71 10.49 18.99
C HIS A 228 -42.03 8.99 18.94
N MET A 229 -43.05 8.56 19.68
CA MET A 229 -43.41 7.13 19.74
C MET A 229 -43.79 6.59 18.35
N ASP A 230 -44.63 7.31 17.60
CA ASP A 230 -45.06 6.91 16.26
C ASP A 230 -43.88 6.72 15.29
N CYS A 231 -42.84 7.55 15.38
CA CYS A 231 -41.62 7.40 14.57
C CYS A 231 -40.77 6.20 15.02
N THR A 232 -40.80 5.88 16.30
CA THR A 232 -40.13 4.69 16.86
C THR A 232 -40.79 3.41 16.36
N ASP A 233 -42.13 3.39 16.30
CA ASP A 233 -42.88 2.26 15.74
C ASP A 233 -42.54 2.05 14.25
N VAL A 234 -42.40 3.13 13.48
CA VAL A 234 -41.96 3.02 12.07
C VAL A 234 -40.58 2.37 11.97
N PHE A 235 -39.61 2.78 12.80
CA PHE A 235 -38.31 2.10 12.81
C PHE A 235 -38.46 0.63 13.19
N ALA A 236 -39.19 0.30 14.26
CA ALA A 236 -39.38 -1.08 14.68
C ALA A 236 -39.92 -1.98 13.54
N ASP A 237 -40.88 -1.46 12.75
CA ASP A 237 -41.49 -2.19 11.63
C ASP A 237 -40.58 -2.27 10.39
N LYS A 238 -39.84 -1.19 10.09
CA LYS A 238 -39.11 -1.04 8.82
C LYS A 238 -37.64 -1.40 8.90
N TRP A 239 -37.06 -1.49 10.09
CA TRP A 239 -35.62 -1.71 10.28
C TRP A 239 -35.15 -3.05 9.71
N MET A 240 -35.90 -4.12 9.94
CA MET A 240 -35.55 -5.44 9.41
C MET A 240 -35.45 -5.45 7.87
N PRO A 241 -36.48 -5.06 7.10
CA PRO A 241 -36.41 -5.11 5.65
C PRO A 241 -35.55 -4.02 5.00
N LEU A 242 -35.41 -2.84 5.62
CA LEU A 242 -34.69 -1.72 4.99
C LEU A 242 -33.24 -1.58 5.45
N VAL A 243 -32.87 -2.15 6.59
CA VAL A 243 -31.52 -1.99 7.16
C VAL A 243 -30.84 -3.33 7.37
N ILE A 244 -31.44 -4.24 8.15
CA ILE A 244 -30.79 -5.51 8.50
C ILE A 244 -30.63 -6.40 7.27
N GLN A 245 -31.71 -6.63 6.50
CA GLN A 245 -31.68 -7.51 5.34
C GLN A 245 -30.64 -7.06 4.29
N PRO A 246 -30.62 -5.78 3.83
CA PRO A 246 -29.59 -5.33 2.90
C PRO A 246 -28.16 -5.45 3.45
N ALA A 247 -27.94 -5.19 4.74
CA ALA A 247 -26.63 -5.33 5.36
C ALA A 247 -26.16 -6.79 5.46
N LEU A 248 -27.06 -7.77 5.52
CA LEU A 248 -26.71 -9.18 5.44
C LEU A 248 -26.41 -9.63 4.01
N GLU A 249 -27.04 -9.00 3.01
CA GLU A 249 -26.87 -9.32 1.59
C GLU A 249 -25.56 -8.77 1.00
N ASP A 250 -25.05 -7.65 1.52
CA ASP A 250 -23.84 -6.97 1.01
C ASP A 250 -22.64 -6.97 1.98
N ASP A 251 -22.68 -7.86 2.96
CA ASP A 251 -21.68 -7.98 4.03
C ASP A 251 -21.47 -6.68 4.82
N GLY A 252 -22.52 -5.89 5.00
CA GLY A 252 -22.54 -4.62 5.72
C GLY A 252 -22.22 -4.70 7.21
N VAL A 253 -22.18 -5.90 7.81
CA VAL A 253 -21.98 -6.13 9.25
C VAL A 253 -20.58 -5.70 9.72
N TYR A 254 -19.56 -5.83 8.88
CA TYR A 254 -18.20 -5.34 9.17
C TYR A 254 -17.84 -4.05 8.41
N LYS A 255 -18.83 -3.40 7.78
CA LYS A 255 -18.68 -2.17 6.99
C LYS A 255 -19.49 -1.02 7.62
N PRO A 256 -19.20 -0.62 8.87
CA PRO A 256 -20.02 0.33 9.60
C PRO A 256 -20.15 1.69 8.90
N LEU A 257 -19.08 2.21 8.28
CA LEU A 257 -19.16 3.53 7.61
C LEU A 257 -20.11 3.47 6.43
N GLU A 258 -19.98 2.44 5.59
CA GLU A 258 -20.83 2.20 4.43
C GLU A 258 -22.27 1.89 4.83
N SER A 259 -22.48 1.10 5.88
CA SER A 259 -23.81 0.74 6.35
C SER A 259 -24.54 1.94 6.96
N LEU A 260 -23.89 2.75 7.78
CA LEU A 260 -24.47 4.00 8.31
C LEU A 260 -24.80 4.98 7.18
N GLU A 261 -23.93 5.10 6.16
CA GLU A 261 -24.21 5.94 4.99
C GLU A 261 -25.44 5.45 4.23
N ARG A 262 -25.56 4.13 4.01
CA ARG A 262 -26.73 3.52 3.37
C ARG A 262 -28.01 3.81 4.16
N ILE A 263 -27.97 3.68 5.48
CA ILE A 263 -29.12 3.95 6.37
C ILE A 263 -29.56 5.43 6.25
N LYS A 264 -28.60 6.36 6.17
CA LYS A 264 -28.87 7.81 5.98
C LYS A 264 -29.51 8.13 4.62
N LEU A 265 -29.27 7.30 3.60
CA LEU A 265 -29.80 7.49 2.25
C LEU A 265 -31.24 6.97 2.07
N ILE A 266 -31.78 6.20 3.01
CA ILE A 266 -33.18 5.77 3.01
C ILE A 266 -34.10 7.00 3.15
N ASP A 267 -35.17 7.04 2.35
CA ASP A 267 -36.18 8.10 2.41
C ASP A 267 -37.16 7.83 3.56
N TRP A 268 -36.66 7.99 4.79
CA TRP A 268 -37.42 7.76 6.01
C TRP A 268 -38.70 8.62 6.10
N GLY A 269 -38.73 9.78 5.45
CA GLY A 269 -39.93 10.62 5.36
C GLY A 269 -41.06 9.94 4.60
N LYS A 270 -40.75 9.20 3.51
CA LYS A 270 -41.73 8.38 2.80
C LYS A 270 -42.19 7.17 3.59
N GLU A 271 -41.33 6.61 4.45
CA GLU A 271 -41.68 5.47 5.30
C GLU A 271 -42.52 5.86 6.52
N GLY A 272 -42.66 7.16 6.82
CA GLY A 272 -43.56 7.67 7.85
C GLY A 272 -42.89 8.46 8.99
N LEU A 273 -41.58 8.70 8.93
CA LEU A 273 -40.90 9.52 9.93
C LEU A 273 -41.17 11.01 9.73
N CYS A 274 -41.29 11.75 10.83
CA CYS A 274 -41.34 13.21 10.78
C CYS A 274 -39.96 13.82 10.47
N ALA A 275 -39.94 15.03 9.91
CA ALA A 275 -38.71 15.68 9.47
C ALA A 275 -37.66 15.84 10.58
N SER A 276 -38.07 16.19 11.80
CA SER A 276 -37.13 16.37 12.91
C SER A 276 -36.45 15.06 13.30
N CYS A 277 -37.19 13.95 13.41
CA CYS A 277 -36.59 12.65 13.72
C CYS A 277 -35.66 12.15 12.62
N VAL A 278 -35.94 12.47 11.35
CA VAL A 278 -35.03 12.17 10.25
C VAL A 278 -33.73 12.97 10.36
N GLU A 279 -33.82 14.27 10.64
CA GLU A 279 -32.64 15.13 10.83
C GLU A 279 -31.80 14.68 12.03
N ASP A 280 -32.43 14.45 13.18
CA ASP A 280 -31.78 13.99 14.40
C ASP A 280 -31.03 12.67 14.16
N LYS A 281 -31.68 11.70 13.52
CA LYS A 281 -31.05 10.38 13.27
C LYS A 281 -29.92 10.44 12.25
N LYS A 282 -30.04 11.27 11.22
CA LYS A 282 -28.92 11.48 10.28
C LYS A 282 -27.71 12.10 10.98
N ALA A 283 -27.93 13.01 11.93
CA ALA A 283 -26.86 13.57 12.74
C ALA A 283 -26.23 12.49 13.65
N GLU A 284 -27.04 11.71 14.37
CA GLU A 284 -26.56 10.60 15.21
C GLU A 284 -25.74 9.57 14.41
N TRP A 285 -26.20 9.14 13.24
CA TRP A 285 -25.46 8.18 12.41
C TRP A 285 -24.16 8.75 11.84
N THR A 286 -24.10 10.07 11.62
CA THR A 286 -22.87 10.76 11.21
C THR A 286 -21.88 10.82 12.37
N GLU A 287 -22.35 11.09 13.59
CA GLU A 287 -21.53 11.03 14.81
C GLU A 287 -21.04 9.60 15.08
N GLU A 288 -21.86 8.59 14.78
CA GLU A 288 -21.44 7.19 14.89
C GLU A 288 -20.35 6.82 13.86
N GLN A 289 -20.42 7.33 12.63
CA GLN A 289 -19.34 7.17 11.64
C GLN A 289 -18.01 7.72 12.17
N GLU A 290 -18.03 8.90 12.80
CA GLU A 290 -16.84 9.49 13.46
C GLU A 290 -16.38 8.67 14.67
N THR A 291 -17.32 8.19 15.48
CA THR A 291 -17.03 7.36 16.67
C THR A 291 -16.31 6.08 16.29
N VAL A 292 -16.86 5.32 15.32
CA VAL A 292 -16.23 4.12 14.77
C VAL A 292 -14.82 4.45 14.27
N TRP A 293 -14.69 5.52 13.48
CA TRP A 293 -13.40 5.90 12.92
C TRP A 293 -12.35 6.21 13.99
N ASN A 294 -12.75 6.84 15.09
CA ASN A 294 -11.86 7.13 16.22
C ASN A 294 -11.48 5.86 16.98
N LEU A 295 -12.41 4.92 17.20
CA LEU A 295 -12.13 3.65 17.88
C LEU A 295 -11.10 2.77 17.16
N ILE A 296 -11.01 2.87 15.84
CA ILE A 296 -10.03 2.11 15.04
C ILE A 296 -8.58 2.39 15.49
N ASP A 297 -8.25 3.60 15.99
CA ASP A 297 -6.91 3.86 16.51
C ASP A 297 -6.58 2.93 17.70
N GLY A 298 -7.55 2.76 18.60
CA GLY A 298 -7.43 1.89 19.77
C GLY A 298 -7.33 0.41 19.37
N TRP A 299 -8.21 -0.05 18.47
CA TRP A 299 -8.23 -1.44 17.97
C TRP A 299 -6.92 -1.80 17.26
N LEU A 300 -6.38 -0.88 16.45
CA LEU A 300 -5.09 -1.09 15.79
C LEU A 300 -3.88 -0.83 16.67
N GLY A 301 -4.07 -0.35 17.90
CA GLY A 301 -3.01 0.00 18.85
C GLY A 301 -2.16 1.21 18.44
N LEU A 302 -2.71 2.13 17.63
CA LEU A 302 -2.01 3.32 17.11
C LEU A 302 -1.85 4.42 18.17
N ASP A 303 -2.67 4.41 19.22
CA ASP A 303 -2.62 5.37 20.33
C ASP A 303 -1.41 5.19 21.26
N ARG A 304 -0.72 4.04 21.16
CA ARG A 304 0.50 3.78 21.90
C ARG A 304 1.65 4.55 21.26
N LYS A 305 1.85 5.78 21.70
CA LYS A 305 3.08 6.55 21.47
C LYS A 305 4.29 5.69 21.87
N THR A 306 5.06 5.25 20.88
CA THR A 306 6.50 5.05 21.01
C THR A 306 7.22 6.39 21.08
#